data_AF-A0A1Z8AYR8-F1
#
_entry.id   AF-A0A1Z8AYR8-F1
#
_cell.length_a   1.000
_cell.length_b   1.000
_cell.length_c   1.000
_cell.angle_alpha   90.00
_cell.angle_beta   90.00
_cell.angle_gamma   90.00
#
_symmetry.space_group_name_H-M   'P 1'
#
loop_
_entity.id
_entity.type
_entity.pdbx_description
1 polymer ?
#
loop_
_entity_poly.entity_id
_entity_poly.type
_entity_poly.pdbx_seq_one_letter_code
_entity_poly.pdbx_strand_id
1 'polypeptide(L)'
;MKTIQIIMAILSTSILMGQNVSEINSDLKIPDSLSHKSEIRIYQGGGTTTYSSVFVMFKDDSDKWSSHFYEHFNGLEPQVIKRQLIPISDSDFVFQNFIRSYALDLPTMSKINWKLEKRNDIIIDEGIDKRGKAFKKYYASSTFSTTVDGKIFYVQVRAHNRNNSFSYSSPDYYLEEYPEVDELQFMCEILQIVREEFNIWKTE
;
A
#
# COMPACT_ATOMS: atom_id res chain seq x y z
N MET A 1 18.38 18.97 38.24
CA MET A 1 18.74 17.75 37.48
C MET A 1 17.69 17.56 36.40
N LYS A 2 18.16 17.35 35.16
CA LYS A 2 17.40 17.50 33.92
C LYS A 2 16.23 16.51 33.82
N THR A 3 15.03 17.03 33.66
CA THR A 3 13.84 16.31 33.22
C THR A 3 14.10 15.78 31.81
N ILE A 4 14.23 14.47 31.66
CA ILE A 4 14.30 13.82 30.35
C ILE A 4 12.86 13.77 29.82
N GLN A 5 12.52 14.72 28.94
CA GLN A 5 11.36 14.56 28.07
C GLN A 5 11.75 13.60 26.95
N ILE A 6 11.27 12.36 27.05
CA ILE A 6 11.28 11.44 25.91
C ILE A 6 10.18 11.95 24.97
N ILE A 7 10.59 12.72 23.96
CA ILE A 7 9.72 13.04 22.83
C ILE A 7 9.55 11.74 22.05
N MET A 8 8.37 11.15 22.18
CA MET A 8 7.93 9.98 21.45
C MET A 8 7.71 10.41 19.99
N ALA A 9 8.75 10.30 19.15
CA ALA A 9 8.64 10.50 17.71
C ALA A 9 7.93 9.27 17.09
N ILE A 10 6.61 9.20 17.25
CA ILE A 10 5.74 8.33 16.45
C ILE A 10 4.88 9.25 15.58
N LEU A 11 5.54 9.93 14.65
CA LEU A 11 4.88 10.53 13.50
C LEU A 11 5.67 10.12 12.26
N SER A 12 4.99 10.05 11.12
CA SER A 12 5.56 10.15 9.77
C SER A 12 6.08 8.87 9.08
N THR A 13 5.27 7.82 8.97
CA THR A 13 5.36 6.94 7.78
C THR A 13 4.17 7.13 6.83
N SER A 14 3.00 7.50 7.33
CA SER A 14 1.84 7.86 6.49
C SER A 14 1.96 9.24 5.83
N ILE A 15 2.72 10.17 6.43
CA ILE A 15 2.88 11.55 5.92
C ILE A 15 3.76 11.58 4.67
N LEU A 16 4.80 10.73 4.60
CA LEU A 16 5.74 10.70 3.48
C LEU A 16 5.09 10.19 2.18
N MET A 17 4.20 9.20 2.26
CA MET A 17 3.41 8.77 1.10
C MET A 17 2.35 9.79 0.70
N GLY A 18 1.69 10.43 1.67
CA GLY A 18 0.68 11.46 1.41
C GLY A 18 1.24 12.68 0.67
N GLN A 19 2.47 13.09 0.98
CA GLN A 19 3.16 14.18 0.28
C GLN A 19 3.40 13.85 -1.20
N ASN A 20 3.92 12.66 -1.50
CA ASN A 20 4.15 12.21 -2.89
C ASN A 20 2.82 12.04 -3.66
N VAL A 21 1.77 11.53 -3.02
CA VAL A 21 0.43 11.41 -3.62
C VAL A 21 -0.16 12.78 -3.96
N SER A 22 0.04 13.79 -3.11
CA SER A 22 -0.46 15.16 -3.35
C SER A 22 0.22 15.81 -4.56
N GLU A 23 1.53 15.63 -4.70
CA GLU A 23 2.29 16.07 -5.88
C GLU A 23 1.78 15.41 -7.15
N ILE A 24 1.66 14.07 -7.16
CA ILE A 24 1.09 13.31 -8.29
C ILE A 24 -0.32 13.82 -8.63
N ASN A 25 -1.20 13.97 -7.63
CA ASN A 25 -2.57 14.42 -7.86
C ASN A 25 -2.64 15.83 -8.46
N SER A 26 -1.77 16.74 -7.99
CA SER A 26 -1.64 18.08 -8.54
C SER A 26 -1.29 18.04 -10.03
N ASP A 27 -0.28 17.25 -10.42
CA ASP A 27 0.14 17.10 -11.81
C ASP A 27 -0.95 16.44 -12.68
N LEU A 28 -1.67 15.47 -12.12
CA LEU A 28 -2.82 14.81 -12.74
C LEU A 28 -4.08 15.68 -12.80
N LYS A 29 -4.08 16.83 -12.11
CA LYS A 29 -5.23 17.74 -11.93
C LYS A 29 -6.44 17.04 -11.32
N ILE A 30 -6.21 16.18 -10.34
CA ILE A 30 -7.25 15.52 -9.54
C ILE A 30 -7.14 15.96 -8.07
N PRO A 31 -8.24 16.02 -7.32
CA PRO A 31 -8.20 16.46 -5.92
C PRO A 31 -7.63 15.37 -5.01
N ASP A 32 -6.92 15.74 -3.94
CA ASP A 32 -6.34 14.79 -2.98
C ASP A 32 -7.36 13.92 -2.24
N SER A 33 -8.57 14.45 -2.09
CA SER A 33 -9.68 13.73 -1.50
C SER A 33 -10.50 13.00 -2.56
N LEU A 34 -11.00 11.82 -2.20
CA LEU A 34 -11.96 11.07 -2.99
C LEU A 34 -13.26 11.88 -3.10
N SER A 35 -13.52 12.40 -4.29
CA SER A 35 -14.61 13.34 -4.56
C SER A 35 -15.94 12.63 -4.77
N HIS A 36 -15.91 11.37 -5.22
CA HIS A 36 -17.11 10.61 -5.53
C HIS A 36 -17.49 9.67 -4.37
N LYS A 37 -18.79 9.38 -4.23
CA LYS A 37 -19.30 8.50 -3.17
C LYS A 37 -18.85 7.05 -3.31
N SER A 38 -18.57 6.63 -4.56
CA SER A 38 -18.00 5.35 -4.92
C SER A 38 -16.77 5.62 -5.78
N GLU A 39 -15.59 5.42 -5.22
CA GLU A 39 -14.32 5.74 -5.86
C GLU A 39 -13.23 4.84 -5.33
N ILE A 40 -12.38 4.34 -6.22
CA ILE A 40 -11.12 3.70 -5.87
C ILE A 40 -9.99 4.30 -6.71
N ARG A 41 -8.87 4.60 -6.05
CA ARG A 41 -7.63 5.02 -6.67
C ARG A 41 -6.52 4.09 -6.22
N ILE A 42 -5.75 3.60 -7.18
CA ILE A 42 -4.61 2.74 -6.93
C ILE A 42 -3.40 3.41 -7.57
N TYR A 43 -2.47 3.81 -6.72
CA TYR A 43 -1.20 4.41 -7.10
C TYR A 43 -0.15 3.32 -7.09
N GLN A 44 0.61 3.20 -8.18
CA GLN A 44 1.78 2.35 -8.26
C GLN A 44 3.01 3.23 -8.48
N GLY A 45 4.04 3.05 -7.65
CA GLY A 45 5.35 3.70 -7.78
C GLY A 45 6.48 2.81 -7.28
N GLY A 46 7.72 3.16 -7.63
CA GLY A 46 8.93 2.58 -7.05
C GLY A 46 9.61 3.56 -6.09
N GLY A 47 10.52 3.08 -5.26
CA GLY A 47 11.18 3.91 -4.23
C GLY A 47 11.97 5.12 -4.75
N THR A 48 12.47 5.08 -5.99
CA THR A 48 13.34 6.11 -6.60
C THR A 48 12.86 6.63 -7.95
N THR A 49 11.68 6.22 -8.43
CA THR A 49 11.36 6.32 -9.85
C THR A 49 10.82 7.68 -10.28
N THR A 50 11.34 8.17 -11.40
CA THR A 50 10.76 9.23 -12.24
C THR A 50 9.43 8.82 -12.87
N TYR A 51 8.92 7.62 -12.61
CA TYR A 51 7.66 7.11 -13.13
C TYR A 51 6.76 6.65 -11.99
N SER A 52 5.49 7.01 -12.10
CA SER A 52 4.38 6.42 -11.35
C SER A 52 3.17 6.22 -12.27
N SER A 53 2.22 5.40 -11.83
CA SER A 53 0.96 5.25 -12.55
C SER A 53 -0.21 5.20 -11.57
N VAL A 54 -1.37 5.67 -12.03
CA VAL A 54 -2.56 5.77 -11.19
C VAL A 54 -3.75 5.20 -11.96
N PHE A 55 -4.38 4.18 -11.39
CA PHE A 55 -5.68 3.71 -11.79
C PHE A 55 -6.75 4.44 -10.96
N VAL A 56 -7.79 4.94 -11.61
CA VAL A 56 -8.91 5.63 -10.97
C VAL A 56 -10.21 5.08 -11.54
N MET A 57 -11.10 4.60 -10.69
CA MET A 57 -12.46 4.19 -11.05
C MET A 57 -13.46 4.85 -10.11
N PHE A 58 -14.50 5.44 -10.66
CA PHE A 58 -15.51 6.15 -9.86
C PHE A 58 -16.88 6.15 -10.53
N LYS A 59 -17.90 6.37 -9.70
CA LYS A 59 -19.27 6.64 -10.13
C LYS A 59 -19.52 8.15 -10.05
N ASP A 60 -19.86 8.77 -11.17
CA ASP A 60 -20.15 10.21 -11.23
C ASP A 60 -21.52 10.57 -10.61
N ASP A 61 -21.81 11.87 -10.51
CA ASP A 61 -23.08 12.35 -9.97
C ASP A 61 -24.31 12.01 -10.85
N SER A 62 -24.08 11.58 -12.09
CA SER A 62 -25.10 11.05 -13.01
C SER A 62 -25.28 9.54 -12.89
N ASP A 63 -24.70 8.92 -11.86
CA ASP A 63 -24.73 7.49 -11.59
C ASP A 63 -24.05 6.63 -12.68
N LYS A 64 -23.11 7.20 -13.44
CA LYS A 64 -22.35 6.50 -14.47
C LYS A 64 -20.94 6.18 -14.00
N TRP A 65 -20.48 4.97 -14.32
CA TRP A 65 -19.13 4.53 -14.03
C TRP A 65 -18.13 5.05 -15.07
N SER A 66 -16.99 5.52 -14.59
CA SER A 66 -15.84 5.92 -15.41
C SER A 66 -14.55 5.36 -14.82
N SER A 67 -13.64 4.93 -15.68
CA SER A 67 -12.31 4.46 -15.29
C SER A 67 -11.23 5.13 -16.13
N HIS A 68 -10.13 5.49 -15.49
CA HIS A 68 -8.99 6.16 -16.11
C HIS A 68 -7.69 5.55 -15.63
N PHE A 69 -6.70 5.58 -16.51
CA PHE A 69 -5.33 5.25 -16.20
C PHE A 69 -4.43 6.42 -16.54
N TYR A 70 -3.59 6.78 -15.58
CA TYR A 70 -2.62 7.84 -15.71
C TYR A 70 -1.23 7.24 -15.63
N GLU A 71 -0.39 7.62 -16.57
CA GLU A 71 1.06 7.42 -16.50
C GLU A 71 1.68 8.78 -16.21
N HIS A 72 2.51 8.84 -15.18
CA HIS A 72 3.07 10.06 -14.65
C HIS A 72 4.59 9.96 -14.66
N PHE A 73 5.22 10.89 -15.34
CA PHE A 73 6.67 11.00 -15.43
C PHE A 73 7.12 12.27 -14.69
N ASN A 74 7.73 12.10 -13.53
CA ASN A 74 8.26 13.17 -12.70
C ASN A 74 9.54 13.77 -13.34
N GLY A 75 9.70 15.09 -13.23
CA GLY A 75 10.82 15.86 -13.77
C GLY A 75 10.61 17.36 -13.55
N LEU A 76 11.51 18.19 -14.11
CA LEU A 76 11.36 19.66 -14.10
C LEU A 76 10.06 20.10 -14.80
N GLU A 77 9.65 19.33 -15.82
CA GLU A 77 8.37 19.46 -16.51
C GLU A 77 7.68 18.09 -16.47
N PRO A 78 6.80 17.84 -15.49
CA PRO A 78 6.15 16.55 -15.34
C PRO A 78 5.23 16.27 -16.53
N GLN A 79 5.24 15.02 -17.00
CA GLN A 79 4.39 14.57 -18.10
C GLN A 79 3.33 13.60 -17.62
N VAL A 80 2.10 13.79 -18.10
CA VAL A 80 0.96 12.93 -17.77
C VAL A 80 0.32 12.41 -19.04
N ILE A 81 0.24 11.08 -19.17
CA ILE A 81 -0.52 10.41 -20.22
C ILE A 81 -1.79 9.85 -19.59
N LYS A 82 -2.96 10.35 -20.02
CA LYS A 82 -4.26 9.88 -19.55
C LYS A 82 -4.91 8.98 -20.60
N ARG A 83 -5.39 7.81 -20.18
CA ARG A 83 -6.20 6.89 -20.98
C ARG A 83 -7.51 6.61 -20.29
N GLN A 84 -8.61 6.60 -21.04
CA GLN A 84 -9.86 6.05 -20.54
C GLN A 84 -9.81 4.53 -20.64
N LEU A 85 -10.28 3.86 -19.61
CA LEU A 85 -10.38 2.41 -19.58
C LEU A 85 -11.84 1.98 -19.52
N ILE A 86 -12.14 0.85 -20.16
CA ILE A 86 -13.44 0.20 -20.11
C ILE A 86 -13.18 -1.19 -19.53
N PRO A 87 -13.83 -1.56 -18.40
CA PRO A 87 -13.68 -2.90 -17.86
C PRO A 87 -14.25 -3.94 -18.84
N ILE A 88 -13.72 -5.16 -18.79
CA ILE A 88 -14.26 -6.29 -19.57
C ILE A 88 -15.68 -6.62 -19.10
N SER A 89 -15.87 -6.66 -17.78
CA SER A 89 -17.14 -6.93 -17.11
C SER A 89 -17.93 -5.64 -16.84
N ASP A 90 -19.16 -5.79 -16.33
CA ASP A 90 -19.97 -4.66 -15.87
C ASP A 90 -19.24 -3.85 -14.77
N SER A 91 -19.23 -2.53 -14.90
CA SER A 91 -18.48 -1.66 -13.99
C SER A 91 -18.95 -1.74 -12.53
N ASP A 92 -20.25 -1.92 -12.27
CA ASP A 92 -20.73 -2.06 -10.90
C ASP A 92 -20.23 -3.38 -10.31
N PHE A 93 -20.31 -4.48 -11.08
CA PHE A 93 -19.76 -5.77 -10.70
C PHE A 93 -18.25 -5.69 -10.38
N VAL A 94 -17.45 -5.02 -11.23
CA VAL A 94 -16.02 -4.82 -10.98
C VAL A 94 -15.80 -4.03 -9.69
N PHE A 95 -16.56 -2.96 -9.47
CA PHE A 95 -16.42 -2.17 -8.25
C PHE A 95 -16.79 -2.96 -6.99
N GLN A 96 -17.87 -3.75 -7.03
CA GLN A 96 -18.26 -4.61 -5.92
C GLN A 96 -17.20 -5.67 -5.61
N ASN A 97 -16.44 -6.14 -6.60
CA ASN A 97 -15.31 -7.05 -6.33
C ASN A 97 -14.21 -6.39 -5.50
N PHE A 98 -13.89 -5.11 -5.70
CA PHE A 98 -12.95 -4.41 -4.80
C PHE A 98 -13.46 -4.35 -3.36
N ILE A 99 -14.77 -4.14 -3.18
CA ILE A 99 -15.39 -4.11 -1.85
C ILE A 99 -15.39 -5.52 -1.22
N ARG A 100 -15.67 -6.55 -2.02
CA ARG A 100 -15.61 -7.96 -1.61
C ARG A 100 -14.22 -8.39 -1.18
N SER A 101 -13.17 -7.86 -1.82
CA SER A 101 -11.76 -8.05 -1.43
C SER A 101 -11.31 -7.10 -0.31
N TYR A 102 -12.25 -6.67 0.55
CA TYR A 102 -11.98 -5.92 1.78
C TYR A 102 -11.23 -4.60 1.61
N ALA A 103 -11.30 -3.93 0.45
CA ALA A 103 -10.61 -2.65 0.25
C ALA A 103 -10.98 -1.59 1.32
N LEU A 104 -12.22 -1.59 1.82
CA LEU A 104 -12.67 -0.67 2.88
C LEU A 104 -12.12 -0.97 4.28
N ASP A 105 -11.50 -2.14 4.48
CA ASP A 105 -11.11 -2.65 5.79
C ASP A 105 -9.61 -3.03 5.85
N LEU A 106 -8.95 -3.17 4.70
CA LEU A 106 -7.57 -3.64 4.62
C LEU A 106 -6.62 -2.67 5.36
N PRO A 107 -5.78 -3.18 6.28
CA PRO A 107 -4.79 -2.35 6.95
C PRO A 107 -3.59 -2.09 6.03
N THR A 108 -2.86 -0.99 6.27
CA THR A 108 -1.50 -0.83 5.72
C THR A 108 -0.61 -2.00 6.14
N MET A 109 0.24 -2.45 5.22
CA MET A 109 1.15 -3.58 5.43
C MET A 109 1.98 -3.49 6.72
N SER A 110 2.42 -2.29 7.11
CA SER A 110 3.18 -2.08 8.35
C SER A 110 2.45 -2.53 9.62
N LYS A 111 1.11 -2.58 9.62
CA LYS A 111 0.30 -3.09 10.74
C LYS A 111 0.26 -4.62 10.81
N ILE A 112 0.61 -5.31 9.73
CA ILE A 112 0.64 -6.77 9.64
C ILE A 112 2.06 -7.33 9.57
N ASN A 113 3.10 -6.50 9.65
CA ASN A 113 4.50 -6.95 9.57
C ASN A 113 4.84 -8.11 10.52
N TRP A 114 4.22 -8.14 11.71
CA TRP A 114 4.39 -9.23 12.68
C TRP A 114 3.94 -10.61 12.17
N LYS A 115 3.05 -10.65 11.16
CA LYS A 115 2.63 -11.88 10.45
C LYS A 115 3.63 -12.32 9.40
N LEU A 116 4.48 -11.40 8.94
CA LEU A 116 5.48 -11.62 7.88
C LEU A 116 6.87 -11.92 8.46
N GLU A 117 6.96 -12.11 9.78
CA GLU A 117 8.20 -12.41 10.47
C GLU A 117 8.34 -13.93 10.64
N LYS A 118 9.47 -14.47 10.17
CA LYS A 118 9.85 -15.84 10.51
C LYS A 118 10.37 -15.85 11.94
N ARG A 119 9.69 -16.58 12.81
CA ARG A 119 10.06 -16.75 14.22
C ARG A 119 11.27 -17.68 14.31
N ASN A 120 12.32 -17.20 14.96
CA ASN A 120 13.52 -17.98 15.23
C ASN A 120 13.52 -18.48 16.68
N ASP A 121 14.48 -19.35 17.00
CA ASP A 121 14.68 -19.81 18.36
C ASP A 121 15.04 -18.65 19.31
N ILE A 122 14.75 -18.84 20.59
CA ILE A 122 15.13 -17.88 21.64
C ILE A 122 16.66 -17.80 21.71
N ILE A 123 17.18 -16.59 21.58
CA ILE A 123 18.61 -16.32 21.75
C ILE A 123 18.91 -16.30 23.24
N ILE A 124 19.88 -17.12 23.66
CA ILE A 124 20.40 -17.16 25.02
C ILE A 124 21.72 -16.38 25.04
N ASP A 125 21.75 -15.31 25.82
CA ASP A 125 22.94 -14.47 26.04
C ASP A 125 23.40 -14.64 27.48
N GLU A 126 24.52 -15.34 27.65
CA GLU A 126 25.12 -15.62 28.94
C GLU A 126 26.57 -15.15 28.99
N GLY A 127 26.96 -14.60 30.13
CA GLY A 127 28.28 -14.03 30.28
C GLY A 127 28.49 -13.37 31.64
N ILE A 128 29.56 -12.60 31.74
CA ILE A 128 29.90 -11.84 32.93
C ILE A 128 29.76 -10.35 32.61
N ASP A 129 29.01 -9.62 33.42
CA ASP A 129 28.84 -8.19 33.23
C ASP A 129 30.12 -7.40 33.59
N LYS A 130 30.13 -6.10 33.31
CA LYS A 130 31.26 -5.20 33.61
C LYS A 130 31.60 -5.10 35.11
N ARG A 131 30.80 -5.70 35.99
CA ARG A 131 30.97 -5.73 37.45
C ARG A 131 31.34 -7.13 37.97
N GLY A 132 31.61 -8.08 37.09
CA GLY A 132 31.99 -9.44 37.47
C GLY A 132 30.80 -10.35 37.82
N LYS A 133 29.56 -9.94 37.58
CA LYS A 133 28.37 -10.74 37.89
C LYS A 133 27.95 -11.56 36.67
N ALA A 134 27.78 -12.86 36.86
CA ALA A 134 27.20 -13.73 35.84
C ALA A 134 25.76 -13.28 35.52
N PHE A 135 25.43 -13.22 34.23
CA PHE A 135 24.08 -12.98 33.76
C PHE A 135 23.69 -14.02 32.73
N LYS A 136 22.37 -14.23 32.62
CA LYS A 136 21.73 -15.01 31.57
C LYS A 136 20.47 -14.29 31.16
N LYS A 137 20.35 -13.95 29.88
CA LYS A 137 19.22 -13.25 29.29
C LYS A 137 18.70 -14.03 28.11
N TYR A 138 17.40 -13.87 27.87
CA TYR A 138 16.67 -14.54 26.80
C TYR A 138 16.05 -13.48 25.92
N TYR A 139 16.25 -13.58 24.62
CA TYR A 139 15.70 -12.64 23.65
C TYR A 139 14.89 -13.39 22.59
N ALA A 140 13.70 -12.87 22.31
CA ALA A 140 12.97 -13.27 21.11
C ALA A 140 13.76 -12.81 19.87
N SER A 141 13.82 -13.67 18.86
CA SER A 141 14.45 -13.37 17.58
C SER A 141 13.47 -13.65 16.44
N SER A 142 13.46 -12.76 15.47
CA SER A 142 12.74 -12.94 14.21
C SER A 142 13.58 -12.41 13.06
N THR A 143 13.27 -12.92 11.87
CA THR A 143 13.86 -12.46 10.61
C THR A 143 12.74 -12.06 9.66
N PHE A 144 12.96 -10.99 8.91
CA PHE A 144 12.03 -10.49 7.90
C PHE A 144 12.79 -10.34 6.57
N SER A 145 12.20 -10.84 5.49
CA SER A 145 12.75 -10.70 4.14
C SER A 145 12.30 -9.36 3.56
N THR A 146 13.22 -8.54 3.07
CA THR A 146 12.92 -7.27 2.40
C THR A 146 13.20 -7.38 0.90
N THR A 147 12.30 -6.85 0.07
CA THR A 147 12.58 -6.64 -1.36
C THR A 147 13.24 -5.28 -1.57
N VAL A 148 14.38 -5.24 -2.28
CA VAL A 148 15.12 -3.99 -2.53
C VAL A 148 14.49 -3.16 -3.65
N ASP A 149 14.06 -3.80 -4.74
CA ASP A 149 13.49 -3.13 -5.94
C ASP A 149 11.97 -3.39 -6.08
N GLY A 150 11.27 -3.29 -4.95
CA GLY A 150 9.84 -3.57 -4.88
C GLY A 150 8.94 -2.52 -5.52
N LYS A 151 7.82 -2.95 -6.11
CA LYS A 151 6.72 -2.06 -6.50
C LYS A 151 5.89 -1.73 -5.27
N ILE A 152 5.65 -0.45 -5.04
CA ILE A 152 4.83 0.03 -3.94
C ILE A 152 3.46 0.42 -4.49
N PHE A 153 2.42 -0.10 -3.85
CA PHE A 153 1.03 0.25 -4.12
C PHE A 153 0.46 1.05 -2.95
N TYR A 154 -0.23 2.13 -3.26
CA TYR A 154 -1.05 2.87 -2.31
C TYR A 154 -2.48 2.91 -2.84
N VAL A 155 -3.43 2.48 -2.03
CA VAL A 155 -4.84 2.39 -2.39
C VAL A 155 -5.62 3.39 -1.55
N GLN A 156 -6.53 4.12 -2.20
CA GLN A 156 -7.55 4.92 -1.56
C GLN A 156 -8.90 4.44 -2.07
N VAL A 157 -9.84 4.21 -1.16
CA VAL A 157 -11.19 3.75 -1.54
C VAL A 157 -12.24 4.46 -0.71
N ARG A 158 -13.38 4.76 -1.33
CA ARG A 158 -14.57 5.31 -0.71
C ARG A 158 -15.79 4.58 -1.26
N ALA A 159 -16.61 4.09 -0.35
CA ALA A 159 -17.90 3.47 -0.64
C ALA A 159 -18.73 3.40 0.65
N HIS A 160 -20.06 3.37 0.53
CA HIS A 160 -20.98 3.22 1.68
C HIS A 160 -20.74 4.23 2.83
N ASN A 161 -20.40 5.49 2.49
CA ASN A 161 -20.02 6.54 3.45
C ASN A 161 -18.79 6.22 4.32
N ARG A 162 -18.03 5.19 3.96
CA ARG A 162 -16.74 4.84 4.56
C ARG A 162 -15.63 5.19 3.59
N ASN A 163 -14.44 5.41 4.14
CA ASN A 163 -13.21 5.53 3.37
C ASN A 163 -12.13 4.67 4.01
N ASN A 164 -11.17 4.26 3.21
CA ASN A 164 -9.96 3.61 3.69
C ASN A 164 -8.78 4.01 2.80
N SER A 165 -7.59 3.96 3.38
CA SER A 165 -6.36 4.07 2.61
C SER A 165 -5.26 3.22 3.23
N PHE A 166 -4.51 2.52 2.40
CA PHE A 166 -3.51 1.56 2.83
C PHE A 166 -2.41 1.42 1.77
N SER A 167 -1.25 0.90 2.17
CA SER A 167 -0.14 0.65 1.26
C SER A 167 0.50 -0.70 1.49
N TYR A 168 0.96 -1.29 0.38
CA TYR A 168 1.67 -2.56 0.33
C TYR A 168 2.88 -2.41 -0.57
N SER A 169 4.00 -2.99 -0.16
CA SER A 169 5.20 -3.11 -0.98
C SER A 169 5.30 -4.55 -1.46
N SER A 170 5.49 -4.75 -2.76
CA SER A 170 5.69 -6.05 -3.41
C SER A 170 4.68 -7.13 -2.99
N PRO A 171 3.35 -6.85 -3.00
CA PRO A 171 2.37 -7.78 -2.43
C PRO A 171 2.42 -9.18 -3.07
N ASP A 172 2.67 -9.28 -4.38
CA ASP A 172 2.79 -10.57 -5.07
C ASP A 172 3.94 -11.43 -4.49
N TYR A 173 5.12 -10.83 -4.29
CA TYR A 173 6.28 -11.52 -3.69
C TYR A 173 5.98 -11.98 -2.26
N TYR A 174 5.40 -11.12 -1.43
CA TYR A 174 5.10 -11.51 -0.06
C TYR A 174 3.99 -12.57 0.01
N LEU A 175 3.05 -12.59 -0.94
CA LEU A 175 2.04 -13.64 -0.98
C LEU A 175 2.65 -15.01 -1.33
N GLU A 176 3.66 -15.06 -2.21
CA GLU A 176 4.40 -16.29 -2.49
C GLU A 176 5.11 -16.84 -1.24
N GLU A 177 5.71 -15.95 -0.44
CA GLU A 177 6.44 -16.31 0.77
C GLU A 177 5.53 -16.61 1.98
N TYR A 178 4.39 -15.92 2.09
CA TYR A 178 3.45 -16.00 3.22
C TYR A 178 2.00 -16.21 2.72
N PRO A 179 1.71 -17.33 2.04
CA PRO A 179 0.42 -17.57 1.38
C PRO A 179 -0.76 -17.63 2.35
N GLU A 180 -0.52 -17.91 3.64
CA GLU A 180 -1.54 -17.97 4.69
C GLU A 180 -1.99 -16.60 5.22
N VAL A 181 -1.35 -15.51 4.81
CA VAL A 181 -1.68 -14.17 5.31
C VAL A 181 -2.81 -13.58 4.47
N ASP A 182 -4.03 -13.62 5.01
CA ASP A 182 -5.25 -13.13 4.36
C ASP A 182 -5.11 -11.71 3.78
N GLU A 183 -4.45 -10.79 4.50
CA GLU A 183 -4.31 -9.42 4.02
C GLU A 183 -3.48 -9.30 2.73
N LEU A 184 -2.51 -10.20 2.52
CA LEU A 184 -1.76 -10.27 1.27
C LEU A 184 -2.63 -10.84 0.15
N GLN A 185 -3.43 -11.87 0.45
CA GLN A 185 -4.39 -12.43 -0.52
C GLN A 185 -5.34 -11.35 -1.00
N PHE A 186 -5.98 -10.60 -0.09
CA PHE A 186 -6.92 -9.54 -0.45
C PHE A 186 -6.26 -8.39 -1.23
N MET A 187 -5.03 -8.00 -0.88
CA MET A 187 -4.29 -7.00 -1.67
C MET A 187 -4.03 -7.52 -3.09
N CYS A 188 -3.60 -8.76 -3.25
CA CYS A 188 -3.36 -9.36 -4.56
C CYS A 188 -4.65 -9.54 -5.38
N GLU A 189 -5.78 -9.90 -4.75
CA GLU A 189 -7.09 -9.91 -5.40
C GLU A 189 -7.46 -8.53 -5.96
N ILE A 190 -7.25 -7.45 -5.19
CA ILE A 190 -7.47 -6.06 -5.65
C ILE A 190 -6.63 -5.77 -6.90
N LEU A 191 -5.36 -6.16 -6.92
CA LEU A 191 -4.51 -5.98 -8.10
C LEU A 191 -4.94 -6.87 -9.27
N GLN A 192 -5.37 -8.09 -9.00
CA GLN A 192 -5.82 -9.03 -10.01
C GLN A 192 -7.08 -8.53 -10.72
N ILE A 193 -8.05 -7.96 -9.99
CA ILE A 193 -9.22 -7.29 -10.58
C ILE A 193 -8.75 -6.24 -11.58
N VAL A 194 -7.78 -5.40 -11.21
CA VAL A 194 -7.27 -4.35 -12.10
C VAL A 194 -6.58 -4.93 -13.34
N ARG A 195 -5.74 -5.96 -13.14
CA ARG A 195 -4.98 -6.63 -14.20
C ARG A 195 -5.88 -7.31 -15.23
N GLU A 196 -6.91 -7.99 -14.76
CA GLU A 196 -7.80 -8.79 -15.59
C GLU A 196 -8.85 -7.92 -16.26
N GLU A 197 -9.53 -7.05 -15.52
CA GLU A 197 -10.63 -6.24 -16.05
C GLU A 197 -10.17 -5.11 -16.95
N PHE A 198 -8.96 -4.58 -16.74
CA PHE A 198 -8.48 -3.41 -17.46
C PHE A 198 -7.20 -3.64 -18.25
N ASN A 199 -6.61 -4.84 -18.17
CA ASN A 199 -5.44 -5.23 -18.96
C ASN A 199 -4.21 -4.32 -18.72
N ILE A 200 -4.05 -3.79 -17.50
CA ILE A 200 -2.92 -2.97 -17.07
C ILE A 200 -2.10 -3.68 -15.98
N TRP A 201 -0.86 -3.27 -15.76
CA TRP A 201 0.02 -3.80 -14.70
C TRP A 201 0.16 -5.34 -14.65
N LYS A 202 0.09 -6.00 -15.81
CA LYS A 202 0.30 -7.43 -15.91
C LYS A 202 1.68 -7.82 -15.39
N THR A 203 1.73 -8.91 -14.65
CA THR A 203 2.95 -9.66 -14.36
C THR A 203 3.27 -10.50 -15.60
N GLU A 204 4.52 -10.44 -16.06
CA GLU A 204 5.02 -11.24 -17.19
C GLU A 204 5.06 -12.74 -16.86
#